data_AF-A0A015JCQ7-F1
#
_entry.id   AF-A0A015JCQ7-F1
#
_cell.length_a   1.000
_cell.length_b   1.000
_cell.length_c   1.000
_cell.angle_alpha   90.00
_cell.angle_beta   90.00
_cell.angle_gamma   90.00
#
_symmetry.space_group_name_H-M   'P 1'
#
loop_
_entity.id
_entity.type
_entity.pdbx_description
1 polymer ?
#
loop_
_entity_poly.entity_id
_entity_poly.type
_entity_poly.pdbx_seq_one_letter_code
_entity_poly.pdbx_strand_id
1 'polypeptide(L)'
;MATYLEKNGACYERKTNLQVHPEDRISIFDHVNIVPMTKRSNVNETTWQNAISNNRSLIVVEKNVPGPCTGAKFLQNTNDICHVIGMMYEKLLTDYNTDLTNEQCFRSISRLRTAAFHDGYIWTRFTNKLAVYGMEMWHISLLVTYKSSRNIQVHRPYWNIRPDVPRLEQRQNALALLNTANQNSRFAEAFQLCTSCVYDTQ
;
A
#
# COMPACT_ATOMS: atom_id res chain seq x y z
N MET A 1 5.55 9.01 31.45
CA MET A 1 6.39 8.91 30.25
C MET A 1 5.95 9.94 29.25
N ALA A 2 6.92 10.60 28.61
CA ALA A 2 6.69 11.62 27.60
C ALA A 2 5.89 11.13 26.39
N THR A 3 5.28 12.07 25.68
CA THR A 3 4.73 11.80 24.35
C THR A 3 5.81 12.04 23.30
N TYR A 4 6.07 11.03 22.47
CA TYR A 4 7.00 11.14 21.35
C TYR A 4 6.25 11.39 20.04
N LEU A 5 6.76 12.33 19.25
CA LEU A 5 6.39 12.53 17.85
C LEU A 5 7.61 12.28 16.98
N GLU A 6 7.58 11.22 16.18
CA GLU A 6 8.58 11.01 15.12
C GLU A 6 8.23 11.91 13.93
N LYS A 7 9.17 12.79 13.58
CA LYS A 7 9.08 13.69 12.43
C LYS A 7 9.78 13.05 11.23
N ASN A 8 9.03 12.81 10.17
CA ASN A 8 9.53 12.29 8.89
C ASN A 8 9.09 13.24 7.77
N GLY A 9 9.99 14.15 7.37
CA GLY A 9 9.65 15.24 6.46
C GLY A 9 8.61 16.19 7.07
N ALA A 10 7.44 16.30 6.42
CA ALA A 10 6.32 17.10 6.92
C ALA A 10 5.36 16.32 7.85
N CYS A 11 5.53 15.01 8.00
CA CYS A 11 4.65 14.17 8.83
C CYS A 11 5.13 14.13 10.28
N TYR A 12 4.20 14.14 11.23
CA TYR A 12 4.46 13.91 12.66
C TYR A 12 3.66 12.71 13.15
N GLU A 13 4.33 11.73 13.72
CA GLU A 13 3.72 10.48 14.16
C GLU A 13 3.89 10.23 15.63
N ARG A 14 2.78 10.04 16.33
CA ARG A 14 2.84 9.60 17.71
C ARG A 14 3.40 8.19 17.80
N LYS A 15 4.47 8.01 18.57
CA LYS A 15 5.07 6.71 18.86
C LYS A 15 4.97 6.42 20.35
N THR A 16 4.60 5.20 20.69
CA THR A 16 4.58 4.71 22.08
C THR A 16 5.97 4.34 22.55
N ASN A 17 6.76 3.70 21.68
CA ASN A 17 8.16 3.35 21.92
C ASN A 17 9.00 3.89 20.75
N LEU A 18 9.78 4.94 21.01
CA LEU A 18 10.72 5.48 20.03
C LEU A 18 12.12 5.42 20.63
N GLN A 19 12.98 4.58 20.05
CA GLN A 19 14.41 4.65 20.35
C GLN A 19 14.94 5.96 19.79
N VAL A 20 15.73 6.71 20.54
CA VAL A 20 16.30 7.99 20.09
C VAL A 20 17.82 7.85 20.15
N HIS A 21 18.47 7.90 18.98
CA HIS A 21 19.92 7.78 18.89
C HIS A 21 20.60 9.12 19.15
N PRO A 22 21.87 9.14 19.59
CA PRO A 22 22.62 10.38 19.81
C PRO A 22 22.67 11.30 18.58
N GLU A 23 22.65 10.74 17.38
CA GLU A 23 22.66 11.48 16.12
C GLU A 23 21.29 11.96 15.65
N ASP A 24 20.20 11.49 16.27
CA ASP A 24 18.86 11.99 15.95
C ASP A 24 18.72 13.44 16.44
N ARG A 25 17.92 14.24 15.74
CA ARG A 25 17.59 15.60 16.19
C ARG A 25 16.33 15.56 17.03
N ILE A 26 16.31 16.32 18.12
CA ILE A 26 15.18 16.41 19.02
C ILE A 26 14.80 17.85 19.34
N SER A 27 13.51 18.06 19.58
CA SER A 27 12.98 19.21 20.30
C SER A 27 12.19 18.71 21.50
N ILE A 28 12.33 19.40 22.63
CA ILE A 28 11.60 19.09 23.86
C ILE A 28 10.71 20.29 24.15
N PHE A 29 9.42 20.03 24.28
CA PHE A 29 8.44 21.02 24.72
C PHE A 29 7.86 20.54 26.03
N ASP A 30 8.18 21.25 27.10
CA ASP A 30 7.48 21.12 28.37
C ASP A 30 7.15 22.52 28.91
N HIS A 31 6.31 22.59 29.95
CA HIS A 31 5.87 23.85 30.55
C HIS A 31 6.99 24.71 31.19
N VAL A 32 8.18 24.15 31.40
CA VAL A 32 9.34 24.76 32.06
C VAL A 32 10.51 24.95 31.09
N ASN A 33 10.70 24.03 30.15
CA ASN A 33 11.83 23.97 29.22
C ASN A 33 11.35 23.83 27.78
N ILE A 34 11.89 24.67 26.92
CA ILE A 34 11.79 24.53 25.46
C ILE A 34 13.21 24.35 24.93
N VAL A 35 13.52 23.13 24.49
CA VAL A 35 14.78 22.84 23.82
C VAL A 35 14.53 22.91 22.30
N PRO A 36 15.15 23.87 21.59
CA PRO A 36 15.01 23.97 20.14
C PRO A 36 15.63 22.74 19.46
N MET A 37 15.29 22.53 18.18
CA MET A 37 15.73 21.36 17.41
C MET A 37 17.27 21.24 17.35
N THR A 38 17.83 20.30 18.11
CA THR A 38 19.28 20.05 18.22
C THR A 38 19.56 18.55 18.21
N LYS A 39 20.80 18.12 17.99
CA LYS A 39 21.15 16.69 18.10
C LYS A 39 20.91 16.20 19.53
N ARG A 40 20.46 14.95 19.69
CA ARG A 40 20.27 14.33 21.01
C ARG A 40 21.58 14.34 21.81
N SER A 41 22.73 14.14 21.18
CA SER A 41 24.06 14.20 21.81
C SER A 41 24.41 15.58 22.40
N ASN A 42 23.77 16.66 21.94
CA ASN A 42 23.98 18.01 22.48
C ASN A 42 23.11 18.30 23.72
N VAL A 43 22.14 17.44 24.03
CA VAL A 43 21.29 17.57 25.22
C VAL A 43 21.92 16.76 26.35
N ASN A 44 22.19 17.43 27.47
CA ASN A 44 22.77 16.77 28.64
C ASN A 44 21.83 15.67 29.18
N GLU A 45 22.41 14.68 29.85
CA GLU A 45 21.66 13.49 30.26
C GLU A 45 20.57 13.80 31.30
N THR A 46 20.82 14.75 32.20
CA THR A 46 19.83 15.17 33.21
C THR A 46 18.57 15.77 32.57
N THR A 47 18.74 16.71 31.63
CA THR A 47 17.65 17.31 30.86
C THR A 47 16.89 16.25 30.07
N TRP A 48 17.61 15.30 29.46
CA TRP A 48 16.99 14.20 28.74
C TRP A 48 16.16 13.29 29.64
N GLN A 49 16.72 12.81 30.76
CA GLN A 49 16.03 11.92 31.71
C GLN A 49 14.79 12.59 32.31
N ASN A 50 14.88 13.88 32.62
CA ASN A 50 13.74 14.68 33.08
C ASN A 50 12.65 14.79 32.01
N ALA A 51 13.03 15.01 30.75
CA ALA A 51 12.09 15.11 29.65
C ALA A 51 11.36 13.77 29.40
N ILE A 52 12.06 12.64 29.35
CA ILE A 52 11.45 11.34 29.02
C ILE A 52 10.56 10.79 30.15
N SER A 53 10.88 11.10 31.41
CA SER A 53 10.10 10.68 32.58
C SER A 53 8.81 11.49 32.74
N ASN A 54 8.82 12.76 32.34
CA ASN A 54 7.69 13.67 32.44
C ASN A 54 6.57 13.35 31.44
N ASN A 55 5.36 13.09 31.93
CA ASN A 55 4.19 12.78 31.09
C ASN A 55 3.59 13.99 30.35
N ARG A 56 3.96 15.22 30.74
CA ARG A 56 3.56 16.46 30.06
C ARG A 56 4.55 16.89 28.99
N SER A 57 5.72 16.26 28.93
CA SER A 57 6.71 16.58 27.91
C SER A 57 6.30 16.00 26.56
N LEU A 58 6.40 16.84 25.53
CA LEU A 58 6.30 16.47 24.13
C LEU A 58 7.70 16.49 23.54
N ILE A 59 8.16 15.35 23.04
CA ILE A 59 9.48 15.19 22.41
C ILE A 59 9.27 14.95 20.93
N VAL A 60 9.67 15.90 20.09
CA VAL A 60 9.72 15.73 18.65
C VAL A 60 11.08 15.17 18.28
N VAL A 61 11.12 14.08 17.53
CA VAL A 61 12.35 13.39 17.13
C VAL A 61 12.40 13.32 15.61
N GLU A 62 13.43 13.89 15.00
CA GLU A 62 13.74 13.79 13.58
C GLU A 62 14.94 12.83 13.43
N LYS A 63 14.69 11.68 12.81
CA LYS A 63 15.69 10.62 12.63
C LYS A 63 16.81 11.08 11.70
N ASN A 64 18.06 10.72 12.03
CA ASN A 64 19.19 10.97 11.14
C ASN A 64 19.04 10.23 9.79
N VAL A 65 18.42 9.04 9.82
CA VAL A 65 17.99 8.30 8.62
C VAL A 65 16.46 8.24 8.64
N PRO A 66 15.77 9.23 8.04
CA PRO A 66 14.32 9.28 8.09
C PRO A 66 13.70 8.16 7.25
N GLY A 67 12.74 7.46 7.83
CA GLY A 67 11.90 6.51 7.12
C GLY A 67 10.70 7.20 6.45
N PRO A 68 9.98 6.52 5.55
CA PRO A 68 8.71 7.05 5.07
C PRO A 68 7.68 7.11 6.20
N CYS A 69 6.95 8.21 6.30
CA CYS A 69 5.83 8.31 7.23
C CYS A 69 4.69 7.37 6.81
N THR A 70 3.83 6.97 7.74
CA THR A 70 2.64 6.12 7.61
C THR A 70 1.72 6.62 6.50
N GLY A 71 1.52 7.94 6.36
CA GLY A 71 0.76 8.50 5.24
C GLY A 71 1.42 8.23 3.88
N ALA A 72 2.74 8.39 3.79
CA ALA A 72 3.51 8.07 2.59
C ALA A 72 3.52 6.56 2.31
N LYS A 73 3.67 5.72 3.34
CA LYS A 73 3.58 4.25 3.24
C LYS A 73 2.19 3.82 2.76
N PHE A 74 1.13 4.39 3.32
CA PHE A 74 -0.26 4.14 2.91
C PHE A 74 -0.46 4.47 1.43
N LEU A 75 -0.01 5.65 0.99
CA LEU A 75 -0.14 6.07 -0.41
C LEU A 75 0.67 5.16 -1.35
N GLN A 76 1.91 4.86 -1.00
CA GLN A 76 2.77 3.97 -1.78
C GLN A 76 2.16 2.58 -1.91
N ASN A 77 1.74 1.98 -0.79
CA ASN A 77 1.16 0.63 -0.80
C ASN A 77 -0.19 0.60 -1.53
N THR A 78 -0.97 1.68 -1.48
CA THR A 78 -2.19 1.83 -2.28
C THR A 78 -1.90 1.83 -3.78
N ASN A 79 -0.88 2.59 -4.21
CA ASN A 79 -0.45 2.63 -5.61
C ASN A 79 0.08 1.26 -6.10
N ASP A 80 0.77 0.56 -5.21
CA ASP A 80 1.35 -0.75 -5.46
C ASP A 80 0.26 -1.84 -5.59
N ILE A 81 -0.77 -1.81 -4.73
CA ILE A 81 -1.98 -2.65 -4.90
C ILE A 81 -2.63 -2.36 -6.27
N CYS A 82 -2.77 -1.09 -6.64
CA CYS A 82 -3.32 -0.71 -7.95
C CYS A 82 -2.48 -1.23 -9.13
N HIS A 83 -1.15 -1.34 -8.97
CA HIS A 83 -0.27 -1.91 -9.97
C HIS A 83 -0.50 -3.40 -10.14
N VAL A 84 -0.54 -4.16 -9.04
CA VAL A 84 -0.82 -5.61 -9.05
C VAL A 84 -2.18 -5.91 -9.68
N ILE A 85 -3.21 -5.11 -9.35
CA ILE A 85 -4.52 -5.19 -10.00
C ILE A 85 -4.42 -4.93 -11.51
N GLY A 86 -3.56 -3.98 -11.93
CA GLY A 86 -3.32 -3.70 -13.34
C GLY A 86 -2.74 -4.89 -14.10
N MET A 87 -1.75 -5.57 -13.53
CA MET A 87 -1.18 -6.78 -14.14
C MET A 87 -2.22 -7.90 -14.29
N MET A 88 -3.08 -8.10 -13.28
CA MET A 88 -4.18 -9.06 -13.39
C MET A 88 -5.14 -8.68 -14.50
N TYR A 89 -5.48 -7.38 -14.64
CA TYR A 89 -6.35 -6.90 -15.71
C TYR A 89 -5.77 -7.16 -17.10
N GLU A 90 -4.48 -6.94 -17.31
CA GLU A 90 -3.82 -7.23 -18.58
C GLU A 90 -3.91 -8.71 -18.94
N LYS A 91 -3.64 -9.60 -17.97
CA LYS A 91 -3.74 -11.05 -18.15
C LYS A 91 -5.17 -11.47 -18.50
N LEU A 92 -6.14 -11.08 -17.66
CA LEU A 92 -7.55 -11.42 -17.84
C LEU A 92 -8.13 -10.87 -19.16
N LEU A 93 -7.72 -9.66 -19.56
CA LEU A 93 -8.15 -9.06 -20.81
C LEU A 93 -7.57 -9.81 -22.02
N THR A 94 -6.32 -10.26 -21.93
CA THR A 94 -5.68 -11.11 -22.95
C THR A 94 -6.44 -12.42 -23.10
N ASP A 95 -6.76 -13.10 -21.99
CA ASP A 95 -7.50 -14.36 -22.03
C ASP A 95 -8.93 -14.21 -22.55
N TYR A 96 -9.59 -13.09 -22.21
CA TYR A 96 -10.93 -12.79 -22.70
C TYR A 96 -10.93 -12.55 -24.21
N ASN A 97 -9.96 -11.77 -24.68
CA ASN A 97 -9.81 -11.38 -26.09
C ASN A 97 -9.25 -12.50 -26.98
N THR A 98 -8.77 -13.60 -26.40
CA THR A 98 -8.31 -14.77 -27.18
C THR A 98 -9.44 -15.26 -28.08
N ASP A 99 -9.16 -15.52 -29.35
CA ASP A 99 -10.12 -15.98 -30.37
C ASP A 99 -11.23 -14.98 -30.74
N LEU A 100 -11.10 -13.70 -30.36
CA LEU A 100 -12.00 -12.64 -30.81
C LEU A 100 -11.42 -11.88 -32.00
N THR A 101 -12.28 -11.34 -32.85
CA THR A 101 -11.83 -10.37 -33.87
C THR A 101 -11.46 -9.04 -33.22
N ASN A 102 -10.63 -8.24 -33.88
CA ASN A 102 -10.16 -6.97 -33.34
C ASN A 102 -11.31 -6.00 -32.98
N GLU A 103 -12.45 -6.09 -33.67
CA GLU A 103 -13.64 -5.28 -33.40
C GLU A 103 -14.39 -5.70 -32.14
N GLN A 104 -14.24 -6.97 -31.73
CA GLN A 104 -14.89 -7.55 -30.55
C GLN A 104 -14.01 -7.46 -29.29
N CYS A 105 -12.73 -7.16 -29.45
CA CYS A 105 -11.78 -7.05 -28.36
C CYS A 105 -12.05 -5.85 -27.45
N PHE A 106 -11.91 -6.07 -26.15
CA PHE A 106 -11.94 -4.99 -25.17
C PHE A 106 -10.54 -4.42 -24.92
N ARG A 107 -10.45 -3.10 -24.71
CA ARG A 107 -9.19 -2.41 -24.39
C ARG A 107 -8.96 -2.16 -22.90
N SER A 108 -9.97 -2.42 -22.06
CA SER A 108 -9.84 -2.31 -20.61
C SER A 108 -10.87 -3.16 -19.88
N ILE A 109 -10.50 -3.66 -18.70
CA ILE A 109 -11.39 -4.42 -17.82
C ILE A 109 -12.61 -3.60 -17.41
N SER A 110 -12.48 -2.29 -17.19
CA SER A 110 -13.65 -1.45 -16.86
C SER A 110 -14.70 -1.46 -17.97
N ARG A 111 -14.28 -1.39 -19.25
CA ARG A 111 -15.22 -1.46 -20.39
C ARG A 111 -15.83 -2.86 -20.53
N LEU A 112 -15.01 -3.90 -20.39
CA LEU A 112 -15.48 -5.28 -20.42
C LEU A 112 -16.51 -5.56 -19.32
N ARG A 113 -16.21 -5.15 -18.08
CA ARG A 113 -17.12 -5.27 -16.93
C ARG A 113 -18.43 -4.56 -17.18
N THR A 114 -18.41 -3.31 -17.66
CA THR A 114 -19.63 -2.58 -17.97
C THR A 114 -20.44 -3.27 -19.07
N ALA A 115 -19.80 -3.72 -20.15
CA ALA A 115 -20.49 -4.43 -21.23
C ALA A 115 -21.13 -5.74 -20.74
N ALA A 116 -20.47 -6.48 -19.86
CA ALA A 116 -21.01 -7.70 -19.26
C ALA A 116 -22.33 -7.46 -18.51
N PHE A 117 -22.52 -6.30 -17.87
CA PHE A 117 -23.80 -5.99 -17.20
C PHE A 117 -24.96 -5.71 -18.16
N HIS A 118 -24.68 -5.49 -19.44
CA HIS A 118 -25.67 -5.16 -20.46
C HIS A 118 -25.87 -6.28 -21.49
N ASP A 119 -24.93 -7.23 -21.58
CA ASP A 119 -24.91 -8.30 -22.58
C ASP A 119 -24.64 -9.65 -21.91
N GLY A 120 -25.63 -10.55 -21.98
CA GLY A 120 -25.56 -11.88 -21.36
C GLY A 120 -24.52 -12.82 -21.99
N TYR A 121 -24.19 -12.63 -23.27
CA TYR A 121 -23.12 -13.41 -23.93
C TYR A 121 -21.74 -12.97 -23.41
N ILE A 122 -21.52 -11.65 -23.33
CA ILE A 122 -20.29 -11.09 -22.75
C ILE A 122 -20.18 -11.49 -21.28
N TRP A 123 -21.27 -11.42 -20.51
CA TRP A 123 -21.31 -11.88 -19.12
C TRP A 123 -20.87 -13.32 -18.97
N THR A 124 -21.47 -14.23 -19.76
CA THR A 124 -21.18 -15.67 -19.68
C THR A 124 -19.74 -15.95 -20.06
N ARG A 125 -19.24 -15.35 -21.15
CA ARG A 125 -17.84 -15.51 -21.54
C ARG A 125 -16.90 -14.97 -20.45
N PHE A 126 -17.21 -13.80 -19.90
CA PHE A 126 -16.34 -13.16 -18.92
C PHE A 126 -16.29 -13.96 -17.61
N THR A 127 -17.44 -14.40 -17.10
CA THR A 127 -17.53 -15.25 -15.91
C THR A 127 -16.80 -16.58 -16.07
N ASN A 128 -16.87 -17.20 -17.25
CA ASN A 128 -16.09 -18.41 -17.54
C ASN A 128 -14.57 -18.17 -17.47
N LYS A 129 -14.09 -17.00 -17.95
CA LYS A 129 -12.68 -16.63 -17.86
C LYS A 129 -12.25 -16.32 -16.42
N LEU A 130 -13.13 -15.73 -15.61
CA LEU A 130 -12.88 -15.48 -14.19
C LEU A 130 -12.78 -16.77 -13.37
N ALA A 131 -13.61 -17.77 -13.68
CA ALA A 131 -13.65 -19.04 -12.97
C ALA A 131 -12.31 -19.79 -13.00
N VAL A 132 -11.53 -19.64 -14.08
CA VAL A 132 -10.15 -20.19 -14.19
C VAL A 132 -9.24 -19.69 -13.06
N TYR A 133 -9.51 -18.49 -12.55
CA TYR A 133 -8.76 -17.84 -11.47
C TYR A 133 -9.46 -17.94 -10.12
N GLY A 134 -10.53 -18.74 -10.01
CA GLY A 134 -11.38 -18.80 -8.82
C GLY A 134 -12.12 -17.49 -8.53
N MET A 135 -12.24 -16.59 -9.50
CA MET A 135 -12.87 -15.29 -9.35
C MET A 135 -14.32 -15.27 -9.80
N GLU A 136 -15.03 -14.27 -9.31
CA GLU A 136 -16.42 -13.96 -9.64
C GLU A 136 -16.55 -12.47 -9.98
N MET A 137 -17.67 -12.08 -10.60
CA MET A 137 -17.89 -10.70 -11.04
C MET A 137 -17.84 -9.67 -9.89
N TRP A 138 -18.22 -10.06 -8.67
CA TRP A 138 -18.15 -9.15 -7.53
C TRP A 138 -16.70 -8.89 -7.10
N HIS A 139 -15.80 -9.87 -7.21
CA HIS A 139 -14.37 -9.69 -6.97
C HIS A 139 -13.81 -8.61 -7.91
N ILE A 140 -14.10 -8.73 -9.21
CA ILE A 140 -13.70 -7.73 -10.22
C ILE A 140 -14.30 -6.36 -9.90
N SER A 141 -15.56 -6.31 -9.46
CA SER A 141 -16.22 -5.05 -9.12
C SER A 141 -15.53 -4.33 -7.95
N LEU A 142 -15.06 -5.06 -6.94
CA LEU A 142 -14.28 -4.51 -5.82
C LEU A 142 -12.93 -3.96 -6.29
N LEU A 143 -12.19 -4.74 -7.08
CA LEU A 143 -10.87 -4.33 -7.58
C LEU A 143 -10.96 -3.11 -8.52
N VAL A 144 -11.98 -3.05 -9.38
CA VAL A 144 -12.19 -1.91 -10.28
C VAL A 144 -12.54 -0.67 -9.47
N THR A 145 -13.45 -0.79 -8.51
CA THR A 145 -13.84 0.33 -7.64
C THR A 145 -12.63 0.85 -6.87
N TYR A 146 -11.84 -0.03 -6.27
CA TYR A 146 -10.63 0.35 -5.54
C TYR A 146 -9.64 1.10 -6.44
N LYS A 147 -9.30 0.52 -7.62
CA LYS A 147 -8.36 1.15 -8.55
C LYS A 147 -8.90 2.51 -9.03
N SER A 148 -10.18 2.61 -9.39
CA SER A 148 -10.80 3.88 -9.80
C SER A 148 -10.77 4.95 -8.71
N SER A 149 -10.98 4.60 -7.44
CA SER A 149 -10.93 5.56 -6.33
C SER A 149 -9.53 6.03 -5.95
N ARG A 150 -8.48 5.33 -6.39
CA ARG A 150 -7.10 5.54 -5.90
C ARG A 150 -6.07 5.89 -6.99
N ASN A 151 -6.42 5.79 -8.28
CA ASN A 151 -5.48 5.92 -9.38
C ASN A 151 -5.34 7.36 -9.91
N ILE A 152 -4.44 8.15 -9.32
CA ILE A 152 -4.02 9.47 -9.87
C ILE A 152 -2.50 9.56 -10.11
N GLN A 153 -1.69 8.56 -9.71
CA GLN A 153 -0.22 8.67 -9.77
C GLN A 153 0.49 7.45 -10.37
N VAL A 154 1.73 7.72 -10.81
CA VAL A 154 2.64 6.83 -11.52
C VAL A 154 2.90 5.53 -10.74
N HIS A 155 2.67 4.40 -11.41
CA HIS A 155 2.94 3.06 -10.91
C HIS A 155 4.45 2.78 -10.86
N ARG A 156 4.92 2.08 -9.81
CA ARG A 156 6.34 1.71 -9.68
C ARG A 156 6.61 0.36 -10.35
N PRO A 157 7.72 0.21 -11.10
CA PRO A 157 8.08 -1.07 -11.73
C PRO A 157 8.53 -2.15 -10.75
N TYR A 158 8.69 -1.83 -9.45
CA TYR A 158 9.11 -2.79 -8.42
C TYR A 158 8.18 -4.01 -8.32
N TRP A 159 6.89 -3.82 -8.59
CA TRP A 159 5.87 -4.86 -8.56
C TRP A 159 5.70 -5.61 -9.87
N ASN A 160 6.46 -5.25 -10.90
CA ASN A 160 6.53 -6.06 -12.10
C ASN A 160 7.03 -7.45 -11.76
N ILE A 161 6.61 -8.41 -12.57
CA ILE A 161 7.11 -9.77 -12.52
C ILE A 161 8.63 -9.77 -12.66
N ARG A 162 9.31 -10.27 -11.64
CA ARG A 162 10.77 -10.42 -11.61
C ARG A 162 11.14 -11.88 -11.82
N PRO A 163 11.85 -12.24 -12.91
CA PRO A 163 12.24 -13.64 -13.15
C PRO A 163 13.30 -14.13 -12.16
N ASP A 164 14.03 -13.21 -11.52
CA ASP A 164 15.10 -13.49 -10.57
C ASP A 164 14.61 -13.73 -9.13
N VAL A 165 13.33 -13.49 -8.84
CA VAL A 165 12.73 -13.68 -7.51
C VAL A 165 11.68 -14.80 -7.57
N PRO A 166 11.65 -15.75 -6.62
CA PRO A 166 10.62 -16.78 -6.58
C PRO A 166 9.20 -16.19 -6.61
N ARG A 167 8.29 -16.79 -7.38
CA ARG A 167 6.89 -16.33 -7.52
C ARG A 167 6.14 -16.29 -6.20
N LEU A 168 6.36 -17.30 -5.37
CA LEU A 168 5.77 -17.38 -4.04
C LEU A 168 6.17 -16.18 -3.17
N GLU A 169 7.43 -15.78 -3.23
CA GLU A 169 7.94 -14.62 -2.49
C GLU A 169 7.32 -13.31 -3.02
N GLN A 170 7.27 -13.13 -4.34
CA GLN A 170 6.60 -11.97 -4.95
C GLN A 170 5.13 -11.87 -4.53
N ARG A 171 4.42 -13.01 -4.50
CA ARG A 171 3.03 -13.08 -4.04
C ARG A 171 2.89 -12.71 -2.56
N GLN A 172 3.74 -13.25 -1.69
CA GLN A 172 3.72 -12.93 -0.25
C GLN A 172 3.99 -11.44 -0.01
N ASN A 173 4.94 -10.86 -0.74
CA ASN A 173 5.23 -9.42 -0.67
C ASN A 173 4.03 -8.59 -1.12
N ALA A 174 3.33 -9.00 -2.19
CA ALA A 174 2.14 -8.29 -2.65
C ALA A 174 1.02 -8.36 -1.61
N LEU A 175 0.78 -9.53 -1.00
CA LEU A 175 -0.22 -9.70 0.06
C LEU A 175 0.09 -8.85 1.30
N ALA A 176 1.36 -8.67 1.64
CA ALA A 176 1.78 -7.85 2.77
C ALA A 176 1.37 -6.37 2.63
N LEU A 177 1.08 -5.89 1.41
CA LEU A 177 0.57 -4.53 1.18
C LEU A 177 -0.78 -4.28 1.89
N LEU A 178 -1.62 -5.33 2.02
CA LEU A 178 -2.93 -5.23 2.66
C LEU A 178 -2.84 -4.78 4.13
N ASN A 179 -1.74 -5.08 4.81
CA ASN A 179 -1.51 -4.71 6.21
C ASN A 179 -1.57 -3.19 6.45
N THR A 180 -1.39 -2.40 5.40
CA THR A 180 -1.35 -0.94 5.49
C THR A 180 -2.51 -0.25 4.79
N ALA A 181 -3.22 -0.92 3.89
CA ALA A 181 -4.28 -0.32 3.08
C ALA A 181 -5.65 -0.22 3.79
N ASN A 182 -5.76 -0.79 5.00
CA ASN A 182 -6.97 -0.79 5.85
C ASN A 182 -8.26 -1.13 5.07
N GLN A 183 -8.24 -2.25 4.36
CA GLN A 183 -9.36 -2.72 3.54
C GLN A 183 -10.20 -3.77 4.27
N ASN A 184 -11.47 -3.90 3.87
CA ASN A 184 -12.34 -4.93 4.43
C ASN A 184 -11.98 -6.34 3.95
N SER A 185 -12.53 -7.36 4.62
CA SER A 185 -12.25 -8.77 4.33
C SER A 185 -12.60 -9.18 2.90
N ARG A 186 -13.71 -8.65 2.34
CA ARG A 186 -14.12 -8.96 0.96
C ARG A 186 -13.11 -8.45 -0.07
N PHE A 187 -12.54 -7.26 0.14
CA PHE A 187 -11.48 -6.76 -0.71
C PHE A 187 -10.20 -7.58 -0.55
N ALA A 188 -9.85 -7.95 0.69
CA ALA A 188 -8.68 -8.78 0.95
C ALA A 188 -8.76 -10.12 0.21
N GLU A 189 -9.93 -10.76 0.21
CA GLU A 189 -10.23 -11.98 -0.56
C GLU A 189 -10.05 -11.76 -2.07
N ALA A 190 -10.69 -10.71 -2.62
CA ALA A 190 -10.55 -10.38 -4.04
C ALA A 190 -9.09 -10.12 -4.44
N PHE A 191 -8.32 -9.46 -3.57
CA PHE A 191 -6.90 -9.19 -3.81
C PHE A 191 -6.04 -10.44 -3.68
N GLN A 192 -6.38 -11.38 -2.79
CA GLN A 192 -5.69 -12.67 -2.72
C GLN A 192 -5.82 -13.45 -4.04
N LEU A 193 -7.04 -13.56 -4.57
CA LEU A 193 -7.27 -14.17 -5.89
C LEU A 193 -6.54 -13.40 -6.99
N CYS A 194 -6.50 -12.07 -6.90
CA CYS A 194 -5.74 -11.22 -7.84
C CYS A 194 -4.26 -11.58 -7.84
N THR A 195 -3.65 -11.74 -6.67
CA THR A 195 -2.24 -12.14 -6.58
C THR A 195 -2.00 -13.56 -7.09
N SER A 196 -2.93 -14.49 -6.84
CA SER A 196 -2.85 -15.84 -7.41
C SER A 196 -2.89 -15.84 -8.93
N CYS A 197 -3.81 -15.08 -9.53
CA CYS A 197 -3.89 -14.90 -10.98
C CYS A 197 -2.57 -14.37 -11.59
N VAL A 198 -1.91 -13.43 -10.90
CA VAL A 198 -0.66 -12.82 -11.40
C VAL A 198 0.57 -13.71 -11.21
N TYR A 199 0.69 -14.38 -10.05
CA TYR A 199 1.93 -15.00 -9.63
C TYR A 199 1.92 -16.54 -9.65
N ASP A 200 0.77 -17.21 -9.65
CA ASP A 200 0.70 -18.68 -9.59
C ASP A 200 0.68 -19.34 -10.99
N THR A 201 0.47 -18.59 -12.08
CA THR A 201 0.50 -19.16 -13.45
C THR A 201 1.93 -19.25 -13.99
N GLN A 202 2.34 -20.48 -14.35
CA GLN A 202 3.61 -20.83 -15.02
C GLN A 202 3.65 -20.31 -16.45
#